data_AF-A0A317U4W8-F1
#
_entry.id   AF-A0A317U4W8-F1
#
_cell.length_a   1.000
_cell.length_b   1.000
_cell.length_c   1.000
_cell.angle_alpha   90.00
_cell.angle_beta   90.00
_cell.angle_gamma   90.00
#
_symmetry.space_group_name_H-M   'P 1'
#
loop_
_entity.id
_entity.type
_entity.pdbx_description
1 polymer ?
#
loop_
_entity_poly.entity_id
_entity_poly.type
_entity_poly.pdbx_seq_one_letter_code
_entity_poly.pdbx_strand_id
1 'polypeptide(L)' 'MCSLRDIVISFAGAEFFHTISHILLPYFITLPIDMKFMQLTATFNYWTIAINAVITIALLWWAHKLKKNAT' A
#
# COMPACT_ATOMS: atom_id res chain seq x y z
N MET A 1 11.17 -17.72 13.45
CA MET A 1 9.71 -17.90 13.33
C MET A 1 9.13 -16.55 12.93
N CYS A 2 8.45 -16.44 11.79
CA CYS A 2 7.76 -15.19 11.41
C CYS A 2 6.58 -14.99 12.36
N SER A 3 6.67 -13.97 13.23
CA SER A 3 5.55 -13.63 14.10
C SER A 3 4.44 -12.96 13.27
N LEU A 4 3.20 -12.97 13.79
CA LEU A 4 2.10 -12.22 13.16
C LEU A 4 2.47 -10.74 12.98
N ARG A 5 3.25 -10.17 13.91
CA ARG A 5 3.77 -8.81 13.79
C ARG A 5 4.68 -8.64 12.57
N ASP A 6 5.58 -9.57 12.31
CA ASP A 6 6.49 -9.50 11.15
C ASP A 6 5.72 -9.58 9.83
N ILE A 7 4.68 -10.42 9.79
CA ILE A 7 3.77 -10.52 8.65
C ILE A 7 3.03 -9.19 8.42
N VAL A 8 2.43 -8.61 9.46
CA VAL A 8 1.71 -7.32 9.35
C VAL A 8 2.66 -6.19 8.94
N ILE A 9 3.89 -6.15 9.46
CA ILE A 9 4.92 -5.19 9.03
C ILE A 9 5.27 -5.38 7.55
N SER A 10 5.39 -6.62 7.08
CA SER A 10 5.68 -6.93 5.68
C SER A 10 4.56 -6.43 4.75
N PHE A 11 3.30 -6.63 5.14
CA PHE A 11 2.15 -6.08 4.41
C PHE A 11 2.13 -4.54 4.43
N ALA A 12 2.42 -3.92 5.58
CA ALA A 12 2.54 -2.46 5.66
C ALA A 12 3.61 -1.92 4.70
N GLY A 13 4.74 -2.62 4.59
CA GLY A 13 5.79 -2.32 3.61
C GLY A 13 5.31 -2.43 2.17
N ALA A 14 4.61 -3.52 1.82
CA ALA A 14 4.07 -3.72 0.47
C ALA A 14 3.08 -2.61 0.07
N GLU A 15 2.16 -2.23 0.97
CA GLU A 15 1.19 -1.15 0.74
C GLU A 15 1.86 0.23 0.62
N PHE A 16 2.92 0.47 1.40
CA PHE A 16 3.73 1.68 1.28
C PHE A 16 4.44 1.77 -0.08
N PHE A 17 5.08 0.68 -0.52
CA PHE A 17 5.70 0.62 -1.84
C PHE A 17 4.67 0.77 -2.97
N HIS A 18 3.47 0.21 -2.81
CA HIS A 18 2.37 0.38 -3.76
C HIS A 18 1.91 1.85 -3.82
N THR A 19 1.87 2.54 -2.68
CA THR A 19 1.58 3.98 -2.66
C THR A 19 2.65 4.77 -3.44
N ILE A 20 3.93 4.46 -3.22
CA ILE A 20 5.02 5.10 -3.96
C ILE A 20 4.91 4.81 -5.45
N SER A 21 4.60 3.57 -5.85
CA SER A 21 4.47 3.24 -7.27
C SER A 21 3.39 4.08 -7.94
N HIS A 22 2.24 4.31 -7.31
CA HIS A 22 1.19 5.18 -7.84
C HIS A 22 1.53 6.67 -7.83
N ILE A 23 2.37 7.14 -6.90
CA ILE A 23 2.91 8.51 -6.92
C ILE A 23 3.86 8.68 -8.11
N LEU A 24 4.68 7.67 -8.37
CA LEU A 24 5.69 7.71 -9.42
C LEU A 24 5.12 7.41 -10.82
N LEU A 25 4.02 6.65 -10.91
CA LEU A 25 3.42 6.19 -12.15
C LEU A 25 3.19 7.31 -13.20
N PRO A 26 2.64 8.49 -12.84
CA PRO A 26 2.38 9.55 -13.81
C PRO A 26 3.64 10.20 -14.41
N TYR A 27 4.81 10.01 -13.79
CA TYR A 27 6.08 10.49 -14.34
C TYR A 27 6.62 9.57 -15.44
N PHE A 28 6.17 8.32 -15.48
CA PHE A 28 6.61 7.32 -16.45
C PHE A 28 5.58 7.08 -17.55
N ILE A 29 4.28 7.25 -17.25
CA ILE A 29 3.19 6.93 -18.17
C ILE A 29 2.08 7.98 -18.08
N THR A 30 1.52 8.36 -19.23
CA THR A 30 0.36 9.24 -19.32
C THR A 30 -0.92 8.48 -18.97
N LEU A 31 -1.66 8.95 -17.96
CA LEU A 31 -3.00 8.45 -17.63
C LEU A 31 -4.06 9.13 -18.53
N PRO A 32 -5.18 8.46 -18.90
CA PRO A 32 -5.61 7.15 -18.41
C PRO A 32 -4.96 5.95 -19.12
N ILE A 33 -4.67 4.89 -18.37
CA ILE A 33 -4.21 3.60 -18.92
C ILE A 33 -5.41 2.65 -19.00
N ASP A 34 -5.63 2.06 -20.17
CA ASP A 34 -6.60 0.98 -20.36
C ASP A 34 -6.00 -0.37 -19.97
N MET A 35 -6.50 -0.97 -18.88
CA MET A 35 -6.07 -2.28 -18.39
C MET A 35 -6.99 -3.41 -18.86
N LYS A 36 -7.71 -3.24 -19.98
CA LYS A 36 -8.72 -4.14 -20.58
C LYS A 36 -10.01 -4.32 -19.77
N PHE A 37 -9.91 -4.46 -18.45
CA PHE A 37 -11.05 -4.67 -17.56
C PHE A 37 -11.41 -3.41 -16.75
N MET A 38 -10.52 -2.42 -16.73
CA MET A 38 -10.67 -1.20 -15.97
C MET A 38 -9.77 -0.12 -16.56
N GLN A 39 -10.22 1.13 -16.49
CA GLN A 39 -9.40 2.27 -16.86
C GLN A 39 -8.77 2.89 -15.60
N LEU A 40 -7.44 2.88 -15.53
CA LEU A 40 -6.73 3.60 -14.48
C LEU A 40 -6.69 5.08 -14.86
N THR A 41 -7.69 5.83 -14.39
CA THR A 41 -7.74 7.29 -14.56
C THR A 41 -6.88 7.99 -13.52
N ALA A 42 -6.56 9.27 -13.76
CA ALA A 42 -5.85 10.08 -12.76
C ALA A 42 -6.60 10.14 -11.43
N THR A 43 -7.93 10.32 -11.47
CA THR A 43 -8.78 10.32 -10.28
C THR A 43 -8.72 8.99 -9.54
N PHE A 44 -8.79 7.87 -10.26
CA PHE A 44 -8.69 6.56 -9.62
C PHE A 44 -7.30 6.32 -9.01
N ASN A 45 -6.22 6.74 -9.70
CA ASN A 45 -4.86 6.70 -9.17
C ASN A 45 -4.72 7.50 -7.86
N TYR A 46 -5.29 8.71 -7.78
CA TYR A 46 -5.29 9.49 -6.54
C TYR A 46 -6.05 8.80 -5.39
N TRP A 47 -7.18 8.16 -5.70
CA TRP A 47 -7.89 7.36 -4.70
C TRP A 47 -7.07 6.15 -4.24
N THR A 48 -6.37 5.46 -5.14
CA THR A 48 -5.49 4.35 -4.77
C THR A 48 -4.36 4.82 -3.85
N ILE A 49 -3.75 5.97 -4.11
CA ILE A 49 -2.74 6.57 -3.21
C ILE A 49 -3.34 6.81 -1.82
N ALA A 50 -4.51 7.46 -1.75
CA ALA A 50 -5.15 7.80 -0.48
C ALA A 50 -5.52 6.54 0.33
N ILE A 51 -6.12 5.54 -0.33
CA ILE A 51 -6.56 4.30 0.32
C ILE A 51 -5.36 3.51 0.83
N ASN A 52 -4.32 3.32 0.01
CA ASN A 52 -3.14 2.56 0.41
C ASN A 52 -2.35 3.26 1.52
N ALA A 53 -2.30 4.60 1.54
CA ALA A 53 -1.72 5.36 2.64
C ALA A 53 -2.48 5.11 3.96
N VAL A 54 -3.82 5.13 3.94
CA VAL A 54 -4.65 4.82 5.11
C VAL A 54 -4.44 3.38 5.57
N ILE A 55 -4.43 2.41 4.65
CA ILE A 55 -4.18 0.99 4.97
C ILE A 55 -2.79 0.82 5.60
N THR A 56 -1.77 1.46 5.04
CA THR A 56 -0.40 1.43 5.59
C THR A 56 -0.38 1.90 7.04
N ILE A 57 -1.01 3.05 7.34
CA ILE A 57 -1.09 3.58 8.71
C ILE A 57 -1.84 2.60 9.63
N ALA A 58 -2.97 2.04 9.17
CA ALA A 58 -3.75 1.09 9.95
C ALA A 58 -2.95 -0.19 10.26
N LEU A 59 -2.19 -0.71 9.29
CA LEU A 59 -1.33 -1.87 9.47
C LEU A 59 -0.18 -1.59 10.44
N LEU A 60 0.48 -0.43 10.33
CA LEU A 60 1.53 -0.04 11.29
C LEU A 60 0.99 0.13 12.70
N TRP A 61 -0.20 0.73 12.84
CA TRP A 61 -0.87 0.83 14.13
C TRP A 61 -1.24 -0.54 14.71
N TRP A 62 -1.70 -1.46 13.87
CA TRP A 62 -1.98 -2.82 14.29
C TRP A 62 -0.71 -3.57 14.70
N ALA A 63 0.36 -3.47 13.91
CA ALA A 63 1.66 -4.04 14.25
C ALA A 63 2.22 -3.50 15.58
N HIS A 64 1.98 -2.22 15.89
CA HIS A 64 2.36 -1.63 17.16
C HIS A 64 1.60 -2.27 18.35
N LYS A 65 0.33 -2.64 18.17
CA LYS A 65 -0.47 -3.31 19.20
C LYS A 65 -0.09 -4.80 19.38
N LEU A 66 0.52 -5.42 18.39
CA LEU A 66 0.97 -6.80 18.51
C LEU A 66 2.22 -6.86 19.40
N LYS A 67 2.09 -7.42 20.60
CA LYS A 67 3.23 -7.67 21.50
C LYS A 67 4.27 -8.50 20.76
N LYS A 68 5.54 -8.09 20.85
CA LYS A 68 6.65 -9.00 20.55
C LYS A 68 6.53 -10.13 21.55
N ASN A 69 6.09 -11.31 21.12
CA ASN A 69 6.19 -12.50 21.95
C ASN A 69 7.69 -12.73 22.17
N ALA A 70 8.20 -12.25 23.30
CA ALA A 70 9.53 -12.57 23.78
C ALA A 70 9.50 -14.07 24.07
N THR A 71 10.21 -14.83 23.25
CA THR A 71 10.66 -16.18 23.59
C THR A 71 12.08 -16.05 24.11
#